data_AF-A0A1A3FEC1-F1
#
_entry.id   AF-A0A1A3FEC1-F1
#
_cell.length_a   1.000
_cell.length_b   1.000
_cell.length_c   1.000
_cell.angle_alpha   90.00
_cell.angle_beta   90.00
_cell.angle_gamma   90.00
#
_symmetry.space_group_name_H-M   'P 1'
#
loop_
_entity.id
_entity.type
_entity.pdbx_description
1 polymer ?
#
loop_
_entity_poly.entity_id
_entity_poly.type
_entity_poly.pdbx_seq_one_letter_code
_entity_poly.pdbx_strand_id
1 'polypeptide(L)'
;MVSGTGLQLQIVSFNALGFTMPKESVQSTLDDFTSNLTKNYPLGIHADSVQVTDTGVTSHFSTRNATIPTGNDNDPCFANL
;
A
#
# COMPACT_ATOMS: atom_id res chain seq x y z
N MET A 1 -9.31 -0.94 2.72
CA MET A 1 -9.21 -1.58 4.06
C MET A 1 -7.77 -1.99 4.32
N VAL A 2 -7.43 -2.26 5.58
CA VAL A 2 -6.14 -2.85 5.97
C VAL A 2 -6.14 -4.33 5.62
N SER A 3 -5.06 -4.84 5.03
CA SER A 3 -4.89 -6.26 4.73
C SER A 3 -3.45 -6.68 5.04
N GLY A 4 -3.26 -7.48 6.09
CA GLY A 4 -1.91 -7.85 6.56
C GLY A 4 -1.07 -6.63 6.95
N THR A 5 0.05 -6.43 6.25
CA THR A 5 0.95 -5.27 6.40
C THR A 5 0.69 -4.16 5.39
N GLY A 6 -0.31 -4.32 4.51
CA GLY A 6 -0.51 -3.46 3.34
C GLY A 6 -1.90 -2.83 3.21
N LEU A 7 -2.09 -2.16 2.08
CA LEU A 7 -3.35 -1.52 1.71
C LEU A 7 -4.10 -2.41 0.73
N GLN A 8 -5.39 -2.59 0.96
CA GLN A 8 -6.28 -3.20 -0.03
C GLN A 8 -7.36 -2.20 -0.45
N LEU A 9 -7.37 -1.87 -1.73
CA LEU A 9 -8.31 -0.93 -2.33
C LEU A 9 -9.25 -1.69 -3.27
N GLN A 10 -10.54 -1.35 -3.25
CA GLN A 10 -11.53 -2.00 -4.09
C GLN A 10 -12.19 -0.98 -5.01
N ILE A 11 -12.33 -1.35 -6.27
CA ILE A 11 -13.07 -0.54 -7.25
C ILE A 11 -14.56 -0.64 -6.95
N VAL A 12 -15.12 0.43 -6.38
CA VAL A 12 -16.56 0.56 -6.07
C VAL A 12 -17.36 0.90 -7.33
N SER A 13 -16.86 1.83 -8.13
CA SER A 13 -17.47 2.25 -9.40
C SER A 13 -16.41 2.41 -10.48
N PHE A 14 -16.72 1.93 -11.68
CA PHE A 14 -15.84 2.04 -12.85
C PHE A 14 -16.67 2.53 -14.03
N ASN A 15 -16.27 3.65 -14.62
CA ASN A 15 -16.92 4.19 -15.82
C ASN A 15 -15.88 4.37 -16.91
N ALA A 16 -15.88 3.46 -17.88
CA ALA A 16 -14.86 3.41 -18.91
C ALA A 16 -15.34 4.18 -20.15
N LEU A 17 -14.74 5.34 -20.41
CA LEU A 17 -15.04 6.15 -21.59
C LEU A 17 -14.44 5.50 -22.84
N GLY A 18 -15.20 4.65 -23.54
CA GLY A 18 -14.86 4.12 -24.86
C GLY A 18 -13.83 2.98 -24.91
N PHE A 19 -13.25 2.60 -23.76
CA PHE A 19 -12.37 1.42 -23.62
C PHE A 19 -12.91 0.52 -22.51
N THR A 20 -13.44 -0.65 -22.83
CA THR A 20 -13.91 -1.60 -21.81
C THR A 20 -12.73 -2.43 -21.31
N MET A 21 -12.01 -1.95 -20.30
CA MET A 21 -11.11 -2.82 -19.54
C MET A 21 -11.94 -3.71 -18.60
N PRO A 22 -11.68 -5.02 -18.51
CA PRO A 22 -12.32 -5.88 -17.53
C PRO A 22 -12.06 -5.37 -16.11
N LYS A 23 -13.09 -5.32 -15.27
CA LYS A 23 -12.99 -4.84 -13.88
C LYS A 23 -11.89 -5.60 -13.13
N GLU A 24 -11.77 -6.90 -13.40
CA GLU A 24 -10.80 -7.81 -12.81
C GLU A 24 -9.36 -7.42 -13.18
N SER A 25 -9.13 -7.03 -14.43
CA SER A 25 -7.81 -6.58 -14.89
C SER A 25 -7.40 -5.25 -14.23
N VAL A 26 -8.36 -4.32 -14.08
CA VAL A 26 -8.10 -3.04 -13.39
C VAL A 26 -7.87 -3.27 -11.89
N GLN A 27 -8.65 -4.16 -11.27
CA GLN A 27 -8.47 -4.52 -9.86
C GLN A 27 -7.10 -5.16 -9.64
N SER A 28 -6.66 -6.09 -10.50
CA SER A 28 -5.32 -6.69 -10.41
C SER A 28 -4.21 -5.65 -10.50
N THR A 29 -4.36 -4.66 -11.40
CA THR A 29 -3.38 -3.58 -11.54
C THR A 29 -3.31 -2.71 -10.29
N LEU A 30 -4.47 -2.42 -9.67
CA LEU A 30 -4.56 -1.67 -8.42
C LEU A 30 -3.94 -2.45 -7.24
N ASP A 31 -4.18 -3.76 -7.19
CA ASP A 31 -3.60 -4.67 -6.20
C ASP A 31 -2.07 -4.72 -6.35
N ASP A 32 -1.55 -4.84 -7.58
CA ASP A 32 -0.11 -4.83 -7.85
C ASP A 32 0.53 -3.49 -7.47
N PHE A 33 -0.13 -2.37 -7.76
CA PHE A 33 0.35 -1.04 -7.39
C PHE A 33 0.45 -0.89 -5.87
N THR A 34 -0.63 -1.21 -5.16
CA THR A 34 -0.70 -1.08 -3.68
C THR A 34 0.26 -2.06 -3.00
N SER A 35 0.41 -3.28 -3.53
CA SER A 35 1.39 -4.25 -3.08
C SER A 35 2.81 -3.70 -3.24
N ASN A 36 3.19 -3.18 -4.42
CA ASN A 36 4.52 -2.60 -4.63
C ASN A 36 4.81 -1.41 -3.70
N LEU A 37 3.79 -0.59 -3.40
CA LEU A 37 3.93 0.53 -2.47
C LEU A 37 4.26 0.06 -1.04
N THR A 38 3.66 -1.05 -0.59
CA THR A 38 3.81 -1.54 0.79
C THR A 38 4.77 -2.71 0.95
N LYS A 39 5.29 -3.29 -0.15
CA LYS A 39 6.10 -4.52 -0.15
C LYS A 39 7.37 -4.41 0.68
N ASN A 40 7.98 -3.23 0.69
CA ASN A 40 9.26 -2.98 1.37
C ASN A 40 9.07 -2.24 2.69
N TYR A 41 7.87 -2.29 3.28
CA TYR A 41 7.62 -1.70 4.59
C TYR A 41 8.28 -2.58 5.66
N PRO A 42 9.39 -2.11 6.29
CA PRO A 42 10.19 -2.98 7.13
C PRO A 42 9.59 -3.09 8.54
N LEU A 43 10.26 -3.79 9.46
CA LEU A 43 10.02 -3.62 10.90
C LEU A 43 8.59 -3.91 11.40
N GLY A 44 7.83 -4.74 10.69
CA GLY A 44 6.46 -5.09 11.10
C GLY A 44 5.54 -3.88 11.22
N ILE A 45 5.68 -2.87 10.35
CA ILE A 45 4.69 -1.79 10.30
C ILE A 45 3.32 -2.38 9.96
N HIS A 46 2.33 -2.00 10.76
CA HIS A 46 0.95 -2.35 10.55
C HIS A 46 0.15 -1.09 10.23
N ALA A 47 -0.78 -1.19 9.29
CA ALA A 47 -1.71 -0.11 9.05
C ALA A 47 -2.76 -0.09 10.18
N ASP A 48 -2.79 0.98 10.95
CA ASP A 48 -3.77 1.17 12.02
C ASP A 48 -5.09 1.70 11.46
N SER A 49 -5.01 2.55 10.43
CA SER A 49 -6.18 3.14 9.79
C SER A 49 -5.91 3.45 8.33
N VAL A 50 -6.97 3.36 7.52
CA VAL A 50 -6.96 3.70 6.11
C VAL A 50 -8.25 4.42 5.78
N GLN A 51 -8.13 5.63 5.26
CA GLN A 51 -9.25 6.46 4.81
C GLN A 51 -9.09 6.81 3.34
N VAL A 52 -10.10 6.45 2.56
CA VAL A 52 -10.22 6.95 1.18
C VAL A 52 -10.93 8.31 1.24
N THR A 53 -10.34 9.29 0.57
CA THR A 53 -10.84 10.66 0.43
C THR A 53 -11.15 10.93 -1.03
N ASP A 54 -11.75 12.07 -1.33
CA ASP A 54 -12.09 12.45 -2.70
C ASP A 54 -10.84 12.61 -3.61
N THR A 55 -9.67 12.88 -3.02
CA THR A 55 -8.43 13.16 -3.77
C THR A 55 -7.32 12.15 -3.55
N GLY A 56 -7.52 11.13 -2.69
CA GLY A 56 -6.46 10.18 -2.38
C GLY A 56 -6.75 9.30 -1.19
N VAL A 57 -5.70 8.65 -0.66
CA VAL A 57 -5.78 7.75 0.48
C VAL A 57 -4.88 8.26 1.60
N THR A 58 -5.44 8.44 2.79
CA THR A 58 -4.69 8.73 4.00
C THR A 58 -4.56 7.45 4.82
N SER A 59 -3.34 7.12 5.21
CA SER A 59 -3.04 5.88 5.96
C SER A 59 -2.20 6.22 7.18
N HIS A 60 -2.51 5.60 8.31
CA HIS A 60 -1.67 5.66 9.51
C HIS A 60 -1.00 4.30 9.70
N PHE A 61 0.33 4.28 9.71
CA PHE A 61 1.12 3.07 9.97
C PHE A 61 1.87 3.24 11.28
N SER A 62 1.90 2.17 12.08
CA SER A 62 2.69 2.15 13.31
C SER A 62 3.50 0.86 13.45
N THR A 63 4.61 0.97 14.17
CA THR A 63 5.42 -0.16 14.62
C THR A 63 5.81 0.07 16.08
N ARG A 64 6.05 -1.01 16.83
CA ARG A 64 6.44 -0.96 18.25
C ARG A 64 7.55 -1.96 18.51
N ASN A 65 8.53 -1.57 19.34
CA ASN A 65 9.66 -2.40 19.73
C ASN A 65 10.44 -3.00 18.54
N ALA A 66 10.50 -2.28 17.42
CA ALA A 66 11.21 -2.75 16.24
C ALA A 66 12.71 -2.47 16.35
N THR A 67 13.52 -3.50 16.06
CA THR A 67 14.97 -3.36 15.94
C THR A 67 15.31 -2.69 14.61
N ILE A 68 15.82 -1.45 14.65
CA ILE A 68 16.25 -0.75 13.44
C ILE A 68 17.47 -1.47 12.84
N PRO A 69 17.48 -1.80 11.53
CA PRO A 69 18.61 -2.48 10.91
C PRO A 69 19.84 -1.57 10.94
N THR A 70 20.98 -2.09 11.40
CA THR A 70 22.24 -1.34 11.44
C THR A 70 22.91 -1.36 10.07
N GLY A 71 22.47 -0.47 9.16
CA GLY A 71 23.21 0.04 7.98
C GLY A 71 23.71 -0.95 6.91
N ASN A 72 23.65 -2.26 7.11
CA ASN A 72 24.17 -3.26 6.17
C ASN A 72 23.11 -3.79 5.20
N ASP A 73 21.84 -3.51 5.46
CA ASP A 73 20.71 -3.89 4.62
C ASP A 73 20.32 -2.69 3.78
N ASN A 74 20.42 -2.81 2.45
CA ASN A 74 20.09 -1.78 1.45
C ASN A 74 18.58 -1.48 1.39
N ASP A 75 17.89 -1.44 2.52
CA ASP A 75 16.47 -1.17 2.59
C ASP A 75 16.21 0.28 2.18
N PRO A 76 15.46 0.52 1.08
CA PRO A 76 15.15 1.86 0.62
C PRO A 76 14.48 2.74 1.68
N CYS A 77 13.76 2.14 2.64
CA CYS A 77 13.11 2.83 3.73
C CYS A 77 14.11 3.45 4.72
N PHE A 78 15.28 2.84 4.91
CA PHE A 78 16.32 3.31 5.84
C PHE A 78 17.54 3.91 5.16
N ALA A 79 17.57 3.94 3.82
CA ALA A 79 18.71 4.45 3.05
C ALA A 79 19.05 5.93 3.30
N ASN A 80 18.18 6.68 3.98
CA ASN A 80 18.36 8.10 4.31
C ASN A 80 18.15 8.42 5.80
N LEU A 81 18.27 7.43 6.68
CA LEU A 81 18.22 7.61 8.14
C LEU A 81 19.62 7.87 8.71
#